data_AF-A0A428EDL8-F1
#
_entry.id   AF-A0A428EDL8-F1
#
_cell.length_a   1.000
_cell.length_b   1.000
_cell.length_c   1.000
_cell.angle_alpha   90.00
_cell.angle_beta   90.00
_cell.angle_gamma   90.00
#
_symmetry.space_group_name_H-M   'P 1'
#
loop_
_entity.id
_entity.type
_entity.pdbx_description
1 polymer ?
#
loop_
_entity_poly.entity_id
_entity_poly.type
_entity_poly.pdbx_seq_one_letter_code
_entity_poly.pdbx_strand_id
1 'polypeptide(L)'
;MREYSVTYNNLTKKLKEHYKQHKYKGQTTRDVTSFVRSHTINIETFHDLIMEIAELSYKNPDVMLFYRGQNNNYVKSEKTQNATLYPTIYRSNSEKDINFDFDILEKTSTMLMTELEKDNNVDKEEIKELKKIKLLQYSILQHYEVCKTPLLDLTQSIKVACSFAILDNKDKTGYIYVLGMPYVNGRISVDSEDYITNVRLLSISSSSSKRPFFQEGYLVQTEFASNADIEKGELDFNRRIVAIYKFKNTKTFWGSERPIERENLYPEEDTMKDICDRLKERKYDYIGNEENSGNLTGTFLNLWNNLEDEIRYKTQLNEFFKGLKVLERGKDKLYEKNSDRIYKIRVFRNKLVHNTKAISDKDLENKIEELKKLLKDLKIRFEDIS
;
A
#
# COMPACT_ATOMS: atom_id res chain seq x y z
N MET A 1 -6.63 0.23 16.20
CA MET A 1 -7.79 0.84 15.51
C MET A 1 -9.03 0.06 15.83
N ARG A 2 -10.10 0.74 16.25
CA ARG A 2 -11.38 0.11 16.59
C ARG A 2 -12.08 -0.44 15.35
N GLU A 3 -12.67 -1.62 15.50
CA GLU A 3 -13.49 -2.25 14.48
C GLU A 3 -14.79 -1.47 14.25
N TYR A 4 -15.08 -1.17 12.98
CA TYR A 4 -16.42 -0.74 12.58
C TYR A 4 -17.30 -1.97 12.37
N SER A 5 -18.32 -2.10 13.21
CA SER A 5 -19.24 -3.23 13.21
C SER A 5 -20.44 -2.94 12.30
N VAL A 6 -20.58 -3.71 11.23
CA VAL A 6 -21.67 -3.55 10.25
C VAL A 6 -22.84 -4.44 10.67
N THR A 7 -24.01 -3.83 10.85
CA THR A 7 -25.26 -4.55 11.12
C THR A 7 -26.04 -4.80 9.84
N TYR A 8 -27.01 -5.71 9.89
CA TYR A 8 -27.85 -6.00 8.72
C TYR A 8 -28.59 -4.75 8.19
N ASN A 9 -28.92 -3.79 9.06
CA ASN A 9 -29.59 -2.56 8.67
C ASN A 9 -28.68 -1.60 7.90
N ASN A 10 -27.36 -1.70 8.10
CA ASN A 10 -26.36 -0.90 7.40
C ASN A 10 -26.13 -1.35 5.94
N LEU A 11 -26.63 -2.53 5.56
CA LEU A 11 -26.48 -3.06 4.20
C LEU A 11 -27.45 -2.39 3.22
N THR A 12 -26.98 -2.13 2.00
CA THR A 12 -27.82 -1.76 0.85
C THR A 12 -28.79 -2.88 0.47
N LYS A 13 -29.79 -2.57 -0.35
CA LYS A 13 -30.70 -3.58 -0.88
C LYS A 13 -29.95 -4.71 -1.59
N LYS A 14 -28.99 -4.39 -2.45
CA LYS A 14 -28.19 -5.37 -3.20
C LYS A 14 -27.29 -6.21 -2.29
N LEU A 15 -26.64 -5.59 -1.29
CA LEU A 15 -25.88 -6.31 -0.26
C LEU A 15 -26.76 -7.32 0.49
N LYS A 16 -27.99 -6.93 0.86
CA LYS A 16 -28.94 -7.83 1.54
C LYS A 16 -29.38 -9.00 0.68
N GLU A 17 -29.65 -8.77 -0.60
CA GLU A 17 -29.98 -9.83 -1.55
C GLU A 17 -28.83 -10.83 -1.68
N HIS A 18 -27.60 -10.34 -1.82
CA HIS A 18 -26.42 -11.18 -1.89
C HIS A 18 -26.15 -11.93 -0.58
N TYR A 19 -26.36 -11.29 0.58
CA TYR A 19 -26.24 -11.90 1.90
C TYR A 19 -27.16 -13.11 2.06
N LYS A 20 -28.44 -12.97 1.67
CA LYS A 20 -29.44 -14.05 1.76
C LYS A 20 -29.09 -15.27 0.91
N GLN A 21 -28.42 -15.08 -0.22
CA GLN A 21 -28.00 -16.17 -1.11
C GLN A 21 -26.92 -17.06 -0.47
N HIS A 22 -26.14 -16.55 0.48
CA HIS A 22 -24.97 -17.23 1.06
C HIS A 22 -25.28 -18.04 2.34
N LYS A 23 -26.56 -18.38 2.59
CA LYS A 23 -27.01 -19.23 3.71
C LYS A 23 -26.48 -18.81 5.09
N TYR A 24 -26.23 -17.52 5.31
CA TYR A 24 -25.95 -17.01 6.65
C TYR A 24 -27.14 -17.32 7.56
N LYS A 25 -26.88 -18.05 8.66
CA LYS A 25 -27.92 -18.63 9.52
C LYS A 25 -28.60 -17.60 10.43
N GLY A 26 -28.06 -16.38 10.54
CA GLY A 26 -28.60 -15.29 11.35
C GLY A 26 -28.27 -13.92 10.77
N GLN A 27 -28.79 -12.85 11.39
CA GLN A 27 -28.48 -11.45 11.07
C GLN A 27 -27.61 -10.83 12.16
N THR A 28 -26.74 -11.63 12.79
CA THR A 28 -25.88 -11.12 13.86
C THR A 28 -24.88 -10.12 13.28
N THR A 29 -24.53 -9.09 14.06
CA THR A 29 -23.53 -8.10 13.66
C THR A 29 -22.20 -8.75 13.25
N ARG A 30 -21.81 -9.83 13.93
CA ARG A 30 -20.60 -10.59 13.60
C ARG A 30 -20.68 -11.24 12.22
N ASP A 31 -21.80 -11.89 11.90
CA ASP A 31 -21.97 -12.56 10.60
C ASP A 31 -21.99 -11.55 9.45
N VAL A 32 -22.69 -10.43 9.64
CA VAL A 32 -22.76 -9.35 8.65
C VAL A 32 -21.40 -8.69 8.44
N THR A 33 -20.69 -8.38 9.53
CA THR A 33 -19.33 -7.82 9.46
C THR A 33 -18.36 -8.79 8.79
N SER A 34 -18.46 -10.10 9.07
CA SER A 34 -17.66 -11.11 8.39
C SER A 34 -17.99 -11.21 6.90
N PHE A 35 -19.26 -11.08 6.52
CA PHE A 35 -19.71 -11.11 5.13
C PHE A 35 -19.11 -9.98 4.30
N VAL A 36 -19.24 -8.72 4.75
CA VAL A 36 -18.77 -7.56 3.99
C VAL A 36 -17.25 -7.57 3.78
N ARG A 37 -16.51 -8.27 4.65
CA ARG A 37 -15.05 -8.44 4.53
C ARG A 37 -14.61 -9.57 3.63
N SER A 38 -15.47 -10.54 3.34
CA SER A 38 -15.11 -11.77 2.62
C SER A 38 -15.77 -11.91 1.25
N HIS A 39 -16.82 -11.14 0.97
CA HIS A 39 -17.60 -11.27 -0.25
C HIS A 39 -17.44 -10.06 -1.15
N THR A 40 -17.29 -10.32 -2.45
CA THR A 40 -17.25 -9.28 -3.48
C THR A 40 -18.56 -9.25 -4.25
N ILE A 41 -19.14 -8.06 -4.41
CA ILE A 41 -20.40 -7.88 -5.16
C ILE A 41 -20.09 -7.40 -6.57
N ASN A 42 -20.66 -8.09 -7.56
CA ASN A 42 -20.53 -7.66 -8.95
C ASN A 42 -21.36 -6.39 -9.21
N ILE A 43 -20.73 -5.44 -9.87
CA ILE A 43 -21.33 -4.19 -10.35
C ILE A 43 -21.16 -4.13 -11.86
N GLU A 44 -22.27 -3.87 -12.55
CA GLU A 44 -22.32 -3.91 -14.02
C GLU A 44 -21.95 -2.57 -14.63
N THR A 45 -22.45 -1.46 -14.04
CA THR A 45 -22.18 -0.10 -14.52
C THR A 45 -21.62 0.81 -13.42
N PHE A 46 -20.89 1.84 -13.84
CA PHE A 46 -20.37 2.89 -12.95
C PHE A 46 -21.52 3.66 -12.29
N HIS A 47 -22.64 3.83 -12.98
CA HIS A 47 -23.85 4.41 -12.40
C HIS A 47 -24.41 3.52 -11.27
N ASP A 48 -24.48 2.20 -11.47
CA ASP A 48 -24.90 1.27 -10.41
C ASP A 48 -23.96 1.38 -9.19
N LEU A 49 -22.65 1.52 -9.41
CA LEU A 49 -21.69 1.73 -8.32
C LEU A 49 -22.03 3.00 -7.54
N ILE A 50 -22.28 4.12 -8.21
CA ILE A 50 -22.66 5.39 -7.56
C ILE A 50 -23.94 5.21 -6.73
N MET A 51 -24.95 4.55 -7.28
CA MET A 51 -26.22 4.32 -6.58
C MET A 51 -26.05 3.43 -5.35
N GLU A 52 -25.26 2.37 -5.46
CA GLU A 52 -24.91 1.51 -4.31
C GLU A 52 -24.14 2.28 -3.24
N ILE A 53 -23.18 3.12 -3.61
CA ILE A 53 -22.42 3.95 -2.66
C ILE A 53 -23.32 4.98 -1.98
N ALA A 54 -24.26 5.59 -2.69
CA ALA A 54 -25.20 6.54 -2.13
C ALA A 54 -26.12 5.89 -1.08
N GLU A 55 -26.70 4.72 -1.38
CA GLU A 55 -27.48 3.97 -0.40
C GLU A 55 -26.60 3.55 0.78
N LEU A 56 -25.39 3.05 0.53
CA LEU A 56 -24.48 2.60 1.58
C LEU A 56 -24.11 3.75 2.52
N SER A 57 -23.84 4.95 2.00
CA SER A 57 -23.56 6.14 2.81
C SER A 57 -24.77 6.53 3.67
N TYR A 58 -25.98 6.54 3.09
CA TYR A 58 -27.21 6.82 3.83
C TYR A 58 -27.45 5.80 4.96
N LYS A 59 -27.11 4.53 4.74
CA LYS A 59 -27.26 3.45 5.74
C LYS A 59 -26.15 3.41 6.79
N ASN A 60 -25.08 4.18 6.63
CA ASN A 60 -23.93 4.24 7.54
C ASN A 60 -23.63 5.71 7.92
N PRO A 61 -24.57 6.44 8.55
CA PRO A 61 -24.44 7.88 8.75
C PRO A 61 -23.33 8.28 9.73
N ASP A 62 -22.90 7.37 10.61
CA ASP A 62 -21.87 7.64 11.63
C ASP A 62 -20.44 7.61 11.08
N VAL A 63 -20.27 7.26 9.80
CA VAL A 63 -18.96 7.20 9.15
C VAL A 63 -18.97 7.90 7.80
N MET A 64 -17.80 8.38 7.42
CA MET A 64 -17.51 8.87 6.08
C MET A 64 -16.93 7.74 5.23
N LEU A 65 -17.46 7.56 4.01
CA LEU A 65 -16.99 6.51 3.12
C LEU A 65 -15.73 6.94 2.36
N PHE A 66 -14.73 6.07 2.39
CA PHE A 66 -13.51 6.18 1.61
C PHE A 66 -13.33 4.95 0.72
N TYR A 67 -12.61 5.13 -0.37
CA TYR A 67 -12.45 4.11 -1.40
C TYR A 67 -10.98 3.78 -1.61
N ARG A 68 -10.71 2.50 -1.84
CA ARG A 68 -9.41 2.03 -2.34
C ARG A 68 -9.63 1.11 -3.54
N GLY A 69 -9.10 1.51 -4.68
CA GLY A 69 -9.08 0.70 -5.88
C GLY A 69 -7.90 -0.26 -5.91
N GLN A 70 -8.13 -1.52 -6.28
CA GLN A 70 -7.06 -2.50 -6.50
C GLN A 70 -7.34 -3.38 -7.71
N ASN A 71 -6.27 -3.80 -8.37
CA ASN A 71 -6.31 -4.70 -9.54
C ASN A 71 -6.58 -6.17 -9.17
N ASN A 72 -6.43 -6.53 -7.89
CA ASN A 72 -6.77 -7.85 -7.38
C ASN A 72 -7.47 -7.77 -6.02
N ASN A 73 -8.19 -8.84 -5.66
CA ASN A 73 -8.73 -9.01 -4.31
C ASN A 73 -7.74 -9.75 -3.41
N TYR A 74 -7.05 -9.03 -2.54
CA TYR A 74 -6.07 -9.61 -1.62
C TYR A 74 -6.77 -10.16 -0.37
N VAL A 75 -6.69 -11.47 -0.16
CA VAL A 75 -7.32 -12.16 0.98
C VAL A 75 -6.29 -12.73 1.95
N LYS A 76 -6.63 -12.81 3.25
CA LYS A 76 -5.74 -13.34 4.31
C LYS A 76 -5.39 -14.80 4.10
N SER A 77 -6.39 -15.61 3.75
CA SER A 77 -6.23 -17.03 3.51
C SER A 77 -7.36 -17.56 2.62
N GLU A 78 -7.08 -18.67 1.92
CA GLU A 78 -8.09 -19.38 1.13
C GLU A 78 -9.27 -19.88 1.97
N LYS A 79 -9.05 -20.12 3.27
CA LYS A 79 -10.08 -20.65 4.17
C LYS A 79 -11.07 -19.58 4.65
N THR A 80 -10.56 -18.40 5.00
CA THR A 80 -11.38 -17.33 5.57
C THR A 80 -11.91 -16.37 4.52
N GLN A 81 -11.22 -16.23 3.37
CA GLN A 81 -11.56 -15.32 2.27
C GLN A 81 -11.70 -13.83 2.66
N ASN A 82 -11.42 -13.47 3.91
CA ASN A 82 -11.42 -12.08 4.37
C ASN A 82 -10.34 -11.30 3.62
N ALA A 83 -10.73 -10.17 3.06
CA ALA A 83 -9.83 -9.18 2.50
C ALA A 83 -8.80 -8.71 3.54
N THR A 84 -7.66 -8.22 3.06
CA THR A 84 -6.61 -7.63 3.89
C THR A 84 -6.09 -6.34 3.28
N LEU A 85 -5.96 -5.32 4.13
CA LEU A 85 -5.56 -3.95 3.79
C LEU A 85 -4.50 -3.47 4.78
N TYR A 86 -3.46 -4.28 5.00
CA TYR A 86 -2.32 -3.86 5.81
C TYR A 86 -1.53 -2.72 5.13
N PRO A 87 -1.22 -1.64 5.88
CA PRO A 87 -0.16 -0.72 5.51
C PRO A 87 1.13 -1.46 5.21
N THR A 88 1.95 -0.91 4.33
CA THR A 88 3.09 -1.64 3.74
C THR A 88 4.10 -2.08 4.79
N ILE A 89 4.31 -1.28 5.85
CA ILE A 89 5.25 -1.60 6.94
C ILE A 89 4.80 -2.82 7.77
N TYR A 90 3.49 -2.99 7.97
CA TYR A 90 2.95 -4.06 8.82
C TYR A 90 2.69 -5.38 8.08
N ARG A 91 3.04 -5.47 6.80
CA ARG A 91 2.86 -6.70 6.02
C ARG A 91 3.80 -7.82 6.49
N SER A 92 5.01 -7.51 6.97
CA SER A 92 5.93 -8.52 7.51
C SER A 92 5.39 -9.15 8.80
N ASN A 93 5.66 -10.43 9.01
CA ASN A 93 5.39 -11.12 10.29
C ASN A 93 6.59 -11.04 11.26
N SER A 94 7.73 -10.51 10.81
CA SER A 94 8.94 -10.36 11.61
C SER A 94 8.97 -8.98 12.24
N GLU A 95 8.92 -8.91 13.56
CA GLU A 95 9.06 -7.65 14.31
C GLU A 95 10.37 -6.93 13.97
N LYS A 96 11.46 -7.68 13.77
CA LYS A 96 12.75 -7.10 13.38
C LYS A 96 12.72 -6.45 11.99
N ASP A 97 11.93 -6.99 11.05
CA ASP A 97 11.75 -6.36 9.73
C ASP A 97 10.93 -5.08 9.85
N ILE A 98 9.87 -5.10 10.67
CA ILE A 98 9.02 -3.94 10.92
C ILE A 98 9.85 -2.82 11.55
N ASN A 99 10.63 -3.12 12.58
CA ASN A 99 11.50 -2.16 13.26
C ASN A 99 12.55 -1.58 12.30
N PHE A 100 13.17 -2.44 11.47
CA PHE A 100 14.09 -1.98 10.44
C PHE A 100 13.40 -1.03 9.44
N ASP A 101 12.20 -1.38 8.95
CA ASP A 101 11.45 -0.53 8.02
C ASP A 101 11.05 0.82 8.68
N PHE A 102 10.82 0.86 10.00
CA PHE A 102 10.64 2.12 10.74
C PHE A 102 11.92 2.95 10.82
N ASP A 103 13.08 2.32 11.01
CA ASP A 103 14.37 3.02 10.96
C ASP A 103 14.61 3.63 9.57
N ILE A 104 14.27 2.90 8.49
CA ILE A 104 14.28 3.44 7.12
C ILE A 104 13.39 4.66 7.01
N LEU A 105 12.14 4.56 7.47
CA LEU A 105 11.16 5.64 7.39
C LEU A 105 11.65 6.90 8.11
N GLU A 106 12.20 6.78 9.32
CA GLU A 106 12.70 7.92 10.09
C GLU A 106 13.91 8.58 9.42
N LYS A 107 14.85 7.78 8.93
CA LYS A 107 16.04 8.30 8.22
C LYS A 107 15.66 8.97 6.91
N THR A 108 14.81 8.32 6.12
CA THR A 108 14.33 8.85 4.84
C THR A 108 13.53 10.14 5.04
N SER A 109 12.75 10.27 6.11
CA SER A 109 12.04 11.51 6.42
C SER A 109 12.99 12.68 6.71
N THR A 110 14.12 12.40 7.36
CA THR A 110 15.17 13.41 7.61
C THR A 110 15.88 13.80 6.31
N MET A 111 16.17 12.82 5.44
CA MET A 111 16.74 13.05 4.11
C MET A 111 15.78 13.88 3.24
N LEU A 112 14.48 13.58 3.27
CA LEU A 112 13.45 14.35 2.57
C LEU A 112 13.50 15.82 2.95
N MET A 113 13.53 16.14 4.25
CA MET A 113 13.60 17.53 4.70
C MET A 113 14.89 18.21 4.23
N THR A 114 16.01 17.49 4.24
CA THR A 114 17.30 18.02 3.76
C THR A 114 17.27 18.34 2.26
N GLU A 115 16.68 17.46 1.44
CA GLU A 115 16.57 17.68 0.00
C GLU A 115 15.60 18.84 -0.31
N LEU A 116 14.45 18.89 0.38
CA LEU A 116 13.49 19.98 0.22
C LEU A 116 14.06 21.36 0.61
N GLU A 117 14.94 21.43 1.61
CA GLU A 117 15.58 22.68 2.02
C GLU A 117 16.63 23.18 1.01
N LYS A 118 17.25 22.26 0.27
CA LYS A 118 18.30 22.54 -0.71
C LYS A 118 17.74 22.85 -2.11
N ASP A 119 16.55 22.36 -2.42
CA ASP A 119 15.93 22.56 -3.74
C ASP A 119 15.37 23.98 -3.89
N ASN A 120 15.83 24.70 -4.90
CA ASN A 120 15.41 26.08 -5.16
C ASN A 120 14.01 26.17 -5.77
N ASN A 121 13.45 25.06 -6.27
CA ASN A 121 12.10 25.01 -6.85
C ASN A 121 11.02 24.71 -5.81
N VAL A 122 11.40 24.59 -4.54
CA VAL A 122 10.50 24.34 -3.42
C VAL A 122 10.34 25.62 -2.61
N ASP A 123 9.09 26.03 -2.37
CA ASP A 123 8.81 27.15 -1.50
C ASP A 123 9.15 26.80 -0.04
N LYS A 124 10.12 27.54 0.51
CA LYS A 124 10.61 27.35 1.88
C LYS A 124 9.56 27.66 2.94
N GLU A 125 8.56 28.49 2.65
CA GLU A 125 7.44 28.76 3.55
C GLU A 125 6.50 27.57 3.63
N GLU A 126 6.20 26.92 2.49
CA GLU A 126 5.29 25.76 2.43
C GLU A 126 5.83 24.54 3.19
N ILE A 127 7.15 24.38 3.25
CA ILE A 127 7.77 23.25 3.96
C ILE A 127 7.95 23.48 5.47
N LYS A 128 7.68 24.68 6.01
CA LYS A 128 7.83 24.96 7.46
C LYS A 128 6.95 24.06 8.32
N GLU A 129 5.74 23.77 7.86
CA GLU A 129 4.82 22.87 8.57
C GLU A 129 5.27 21.40 8.43
N LEU A 130 5.75 21.00 7.25
CA LEU A 130 6.31 19.66 7.04
C LEU A 130 7.46 19.36 8.01
N LYS A 131 8.30 20.36 8.35
CA LYS A 131 9.36 20.21 9.35
C LYS A 131 8.83 19.87 10.74
N LYS A 132 7.67 20.42 11.11
CA LYS A 132 7.11 20.30 12.47
C LYS A 132 6.33 19.00 12.65
N ILE A 133 5.70 18.49 11.60
CA ILE A 133 4.76 17.37 11.70
C ILE A 133 5.30 16.17 10.93
N LYS A 134 5.86 15.20 11.66
CA LYS A 134 6.39 13.94 11.10
C LYS A 134 5.41 13.18 10.21
N LEU A 135 4.14 13.15 10.61
CA LEU A 135 3.09 12.49 9.84
C LEU A 135 2.95 13.05 8.42
N LEU A 136 3.22 14.34 8.20
CA LEU A 136 3.20 14.92 6.85
C LEU A 136 4.39 14.46 6.01
N GLN A 137 5.56 14.30 6.63
CA GLN A 137 6.75 13.73 5.97
C GLN A 137 6.47 12.30 5.53
N TYR A 138 5.89 11.49 6.42
CA TYR A 138 5.49 10.11 6.11
C TYR A 138 4.42 10.07 5.02
N SER A 139 3.54 11.06 5.02
CA SER A 139 2.50 11.18 4.01
C SER A 139 3.07 11.37 2.62
N ILE A 140 4.06 12.24 2.47
CA ILE A 140 4.79 12.42 1.21
C ILE A 140 5.51 11.12 0.83
N LEU A 141 6.28 10.52 1.75
CA LEU A 141 7.03 9.29 1.47
C LEU A 141 6.13 8.10 1.07
N GLN A 142 4.95 7.97 1.66
CA GLN A 142 3.95 6.97 1.29
C GLN A 142 3.39 7.24 -0.09
N HIS A 143 2.91 8.47 -0.32
CA HIS A 143 2.20 8.85 -1.54
C HIS A 143 3.09 8.75 -2.79
N TYR A 144 4.38 9.06 -2.65
CA TYR A 144 5.39 8.88 -3.71
C TYR A 144 6.10 7.52 -3.66
N GLU A 145 5.66 6.60 -2.80
CA GLU A 145 6.11 5.20 -2.77
C GLU A 145 7.64 5.06 -2.58
N VAL A 146 8.22 5.90 -1.71
CA VAL A 146 9.67 5.96 -1.45
C VAL A 146 10.11 4.80 -0.56
N CYS A 147 9.41 4.60 0.56
CA CYS A 147 9.67 3.54 1.53
C CYS A 147 8.36 3.03 2.14
N LYS A 148 8.44 1.94 2.91
CA LYS A 148 7.26 1.40 3.58
C LYS A 148 6.83 2.31 4.72
N THR A 149 5.53 2.44 4.94
CA THR A 149 4.97 3.33 5.97
C THR A 149 3.80 2.66 6.70
N PRO A 150 3.41 3.18 7.89
CA PRO A 150 2.20 2.75 8.59
C PRO A 150 0.90 3.30 7.99
N LEU A 151 0.98 4.03 6.88
CA LEU A 151 -0.15 4.70 6.25
C LEU A 151 -0.79 3.85 5.14
N LEU A 152 -2.07 4.09 4.89
CA LEU A 152 -2.84 3.50 3.80
C LEU A 152 -3.45 4.59 2.92
N ASP A 153 -3.22 4.50 1.59
CA ASP A 153 -3.84 5.40 0.62
C ASP A 153 -5.32 5.10 0.41
N LEU A 154 -6.11 6.15 0.51
CA LEU A 154 -7.55 6.17 0.28
C LEU A 154 -7.91 7.38 -0.59
N THR A 155 -9.09 7.38 -1.17
CA THR A 155 -9.66 8.53 -1.88
C THR A 155 -11.15 8.67 -1.57
N GLN A 156 -11.69 9.87 -1.68
CA GLN A 156 -13.15 10.09 -1.67
C GLN A 156 -13.75 10.10 -3.08
N SER A 157 -12.93 10.00 -4.12
CA SER A 157 -13.41 9.90 -5.49
C SER A 157 -13.56 8.44 -5.91
N ILE A 158 -14.80 8.02 -6.13
CA ILE A 158 -15.12 6.69 -6.68
C ILE A 158 -14.44 6.51 -8.05
N LYS A 159 -14.38 7.59 -8.85
CA LYS A 159 -13.76 7.58 -10.18
C LYS A 159 -12.24 7.37 -10.09
N VAL A 160 -11.56 8.04 -9.16
CA VAL A 160 -10.13 7.82 -8.90
C VAL A 160 -9.90 6.37 -8.45
N ALA A 161 -10.68 5.85 -7.51
CA ALA A 161 -10.56 4.47 -7.06
C ALA A 161 -10.78 3.47 -8.21
N CYS A 162 -11.79 3.66 -9.06
CA CYS A 162 -11.99 2.82 -10.24
C CYS A 162 -10.82 2.88 -11.21
N SER A 163 -10.25 4.07 -11.41
CA SER A 163 -9.09 4.26 -12.29
C SER A 163 -7.86 3.52 -11.78
N PHE A 164 -7.56 3.59 -10.47
CA PHE A 164 -6.50 2.80 -9.86
C PHE A 164 -6.75 1.29 -9.91
N ALA A 165 -8.01 0.85 -9.76
CA ALA A 165 -8.34 -0.57 -9.80
C ALA A 165 -8.09 -1.20 -11.18
N ILE A 166 -8.04 -0.41 -12.25
CA ILE A 166 -7.78 -0.89 -13.61
C ILE A 166 -6.38 -0.52 -14.13
N LEU A 167 -5.64 0.32 -13.40
CA LEU A 167 -4.29 0.72 -13.79
C LEU A 167 -3.37 -0.50 -13.77
N ASP A 168 -2.62 -0.69 -14.85
CA ASP A 168 -1.70 -1.82 -15.05
C ASP A 168 -2.36 -3.21 -14.82
N ASN A 169 -3.69 -3.29 -15.00
CA ASN A 169 -4.49 -4.48 -14.73
C ASN A 169 -4.61 -5.38 -15.96
N LYS A 170 -4.07 -6.61 -15.86
CA LYS A 170 -4.07 -7.61 -16.94
C LYS A 170 -5.46 -8.22 -17.19
N ASP A 171 -6.23 -8.43 -16.13
CA ASP A 171 -7.46 -9.22 -16.15
C ASP A 171 -8.73 -8.37 -16.37
N LYS A 172 -8.55 -7.08 -16.67
CA LYS A 172 -9.61 -6.08 -16.86
C LYS A 172 -10.64 -6.09 -15.72
N THR A 173 -10.27 -6.54 -14.52
CA THR A 173 -11.19 -6.74 -13.41
C THR A 173 -10.72 -5.93 -12.23
N GLY A 174 -11.47 -4.89 -11.88
CA GLY A 174 -11.15 -4.02 -10.76
C GLY A 174 -11.93 -4.36 -9.50
N TYR A 175 -11.33 -4.09 -8.35
CA TYR A 175 -11.94 -4.22 -7.03
C TYR A 175 -11.94 -2.87 -6.32
N ILE A 176 -13.08 -2.49 -5.77
CA ILE A 176 -13.24 -1.29 -4.92
C ILE A 176 -13.54 -1.74 -3.51
N TYR A 177 -12.61 -1.46 -2.60
CA TYR A 177 -12.84 -1.57 -1.17
C TYR A 177 -13.48 -0.27 -0.68
N VAL A 178 -14.61 -0.39 0.02
CA VAL A 178 -15.29 0.74 0.66
C VAL A 178 -15.06 0.65 2.16
N LEU A 179 -14.49 1.70 2.73
CA LEU A 179 -14.12 1.79 4.14
C LEU A 179 -14.95 2.87 4.84
N GLY A 180 -15.56 2.54 5.97
CA GLY A 180 -16.20 3.49 6.87
C GLY A 180 -15.18 4.07 7.84
N MET A 181 -14.81 5.33 7.67
CA MET A 181 -13.82 6.04 8.48
C MET A 181 -14.49 7.15 9.29
N PRO A 182 -13.85 7.64 10.38
CA PRO A 182 -14.33 8.83 11.08
C PRO A 182 -14.48 10.02 10.14
N TYR A 183 -15.41 10.91 10.45
CA TYR A 183 -15.54 12.18 9.74
C TYR A 183 -14.26 13.01 9.90
N VAL A 184 -13.77 13.55 8.78
CA VAL A 184 -12.54 14.33 8.75
C VAL A 184 -12.83 15.79 9.07
N ASN A 185 -12.14 16.33 10.07
CA ASN A 185 -12.11 17.76 10.35
C ASN A 185 -10.73 18.36 10.02
N GLY A 186 -10.70 19.42 9.22
CA GLY A 186 -9.46 20.11 8.85
C GLY A 186 -8.54 19.27 7.94
N ARG A 187 -7.22 19.48 8.11
CA ARG A 187 -6.17 18.88 7.26
C ARG A 187 -5.67 17.54 7.81
N ILE A 188 -5.58 17.47 9.14
CA ILE A 188 -5.27 16.27 9.90
C ILE A 188 -6.39 16.12 10.92
N SER A 189 -7.07 14.97 10.90
CA SER A 189 -8.14 14.65 11.83
C SER A 189 -7.73 13.43 12.63
N VAL A 190 -7.74 13.56 13.97
CA VAL A 190 -7.46 12.46 14.89
C VAL A 190 -8.74 12.10 15.58
N ASP A 191 -9.17 10.85 15.44
CA ASP A 191 -10.31 10.30 16.17
C ASP A 191 -9.81 9.38 17.27
N SER A 192 -10.03 9.80 18.53
CA SER A 192 -9.60 9.05 19.71
C SER A 192 -10.51 7.88 20.07
N GLU A 193 -11.72 7.81 19.53
CA GLU A 193 -12.66 6.70 19.81
C GLU A 193 -12.41 5.52 18.87
N ASP A 194 -12.06 5.83 17.63
CA ASP A 194 -11.75 4.86 16.60
C ASP A 194 -10.25 4.54 16.49
N TYR A 195 -9.40 5.34 17.14
CA TYR A 195 -7.94 5.26 17.08
C TYR A 195 -7.45 5.33 15.62
N ILE A 196 -7.88 6.38 14.92
CA ILE A 196 -7.56 6.61 13.50
C ILE A 196 -7.12 8.05 13.34
N THR A 197 -6.02 8.23 12.62
CA THR A 197 -5.65 9.54 12.10
C THR A 197 -5.81 9.56 10.60
N ASN A 198 -6.42 10.62 10.09
CA ASN A 198 -6.66 10.87 8.69
C ASN A 198 -5.92 12.16 8.26
N VAL A 199 -5.26 12.10 7.11
CA VAL A 199 -4.51 13.19 6.52
C VAL A 199 -5.02 13.45 5.12
N ARG A 200 -5.51 14.66 4.86
CA ARG A 200 -5.96 15.09 3.53
C ARG A 200 -4.77 15.57 2.70
N LEU A 201 -4.36 14.78 1.71
CA LEU A 201 -3.14 15.06 0.93
C LEU A 201 -3.21 16.41 0.20
N LEU A 202 -4.37 16.77 -0.32
CA LEU A 202 -4.57 18.04 -1.02
C LEU A 202 -4.15 19.26 -0.18
N SER A 203 -4.28 19.19 1.14
CA SER A 203 -4.07 20.32 2.04
C SER A 203 -2.73 20.32 2.76
N ILE A 204 -1.92 19.29 2.54
CA ILE A 204 -0.60 19.13 3.20
C ILE A 204 0.55 19.10 2.20
N SER A 205 0.23 18.99 0.92
CA SER A 205 1.20 18.89 -0.16
C SER A 205 1.64 20.29 -0.56
N SER A 206 2.94 20.50 -0.72
CA SER A 206 3.47 21.76 -1.27
C SER A 206 2.97 21.96 -2.70
N SER A 207 3.03 23.19 -3.21
CA SER A 207 2.79 23.50 -4.63
C SER A 207 3.67 22.67 -5.57
N SER A 208 4.85 22.24 -5.09
CA SER A 208 5.77 21.34 -5.78
C SER A 208 5.28 19.89 -5.90
N SER A 209 4.19 19.51 -5.23
CA SER A 209 3.65 18.14 -5.18
C SER A 209 2.36 18.03 -6.00
N LYS A 210 2.48 17.69 -7.28
CA LYS A 210 1.32 17.74 -8.19
C LYS A 210 0.42 16.52 -8.10
N ARG A 211 0.98 15.31 -7.91
CA ARG A 211 0.21 14.04 -7.85
C ARG A 211 -0.99 14.09 -6.88
N PRO A 212 -0.88 14.60 -5.63
CA PRO A 212 -2.00 14.76 -4.70
C PRO A 212 -3.22 15.51 -5.25
N PHE A 213 -3.01 16.50 -6.12
CA PHE A 213 -4.07 17.40 -6.59
C PHE A 213 -5.09 16.71 -7.51
N PHE A 214 -4.68 15.63 -8.19
CA PHE A 214 -5.52 14.91 -9.15
C PHE A 214 -6.19 13.66 -8.58
N GLN A 215 -5.80 13.23 -7.38
CA GLN A 215 -6.20 11.94 -6.82
C GLN A 215 -7.24 12.06 -5.69
N GLU A 216 -7.54 13.27 -5.22
CA GLU A 216 -8.34 13.50 -4.01
C GLU A 216 -7.89 12.59 -2.86
N GLY A 217 -6.58 12.50 -2.71
CA GLY A 217 -5.93 11.48 -1.90
C GLY A 217 -6.00 11.77 -0.41
N TYR A 218 -6.10 10.68 0.35
CA TYR A 218 -6.07 10.67 1.80
C TYR A 218 -5.13 9.59 2.27
N LEU A 219 -4.47 9.83 3.39
CA LEU A 219 -3.70 8.83 4.11
C LEU A 219 -4.29 8.60 5.47
N VAL A 220 -4.36 7.33 5.86
CA VAL A 220 -4.88 6.94 7.17
C VAL A 220 -3.90 6.02 7.88
N GLN A 221 -3.80 6.16 9.19
CA GLN A 221 -3.07 5.25 10.06
C GLN A 221 -3.90 4.88 11.28
N THR A 222 -3.57 3.73 11.87
CA THR A 222 -4.00 3.42 13.23
C THR A 222 -3.26 4.35 14.19
N GLU A 223 -4.00 5.14 14.96
CA GLU A 223 -3.44 6.04 15.98
C GLU A 223 -3.17 5.30 17.29
N PHE A 224 -2.27 5.85 18.12
CA PHE A 224 -1.85 5.31 19.42
C PHE A 224 -1.25 3.91 19.37
N ALA A 225 -0.76 3.53 18.19
CA ALA A 225 -0.10 2.27 18.00
C ALA A 225 1.30 2.30 18.66
N SER A 226 1.44 1.79 19.88
CA SER A 226 2.76 1.51 20.49
C SER A 226 3.28 0.13 20.09
N ASN A 227 4.61 0.01 19.93
CA ASN A 227 5.24 -1.26 19.51
C ASN A 227 5.09 -2.41 20.54
N ALA A 228 4.60 -2.15 21.75
CA ALA A 228 4.68 -3.11 22.86
C ALA A 228 3.49 -4.09 22.93
N ASP A 229 2.28 -3.71 22.51
CA ASP A 229 1.07 -4.48 22.89
C ASP A 229 -0.03 -4.59 21.81
N ILE A 230 0.24 -4.22 20.56
CA ILE A 230 -0.79 -4.27 19.51
C ILE A 230 -0.87 -5.65 18.87
N GLU A 231 -2.04 -6.27 18.95
CA GLU A 231 -2.33 -7.44 18.12
C GLU A 231 -2.28 -7.05 16.64
N LYS A 232 -1.47 -7.77 15.84
CA LYS A 232 -1.33 -7.50 14.40
C LYS A 232 -2.68 -7.40 13.66
N GLY A 233 -3.73 -8.09 14.13
CA GLY A 233 -5.07 -7.97 13.57
C GLY A 233 -5.64 -6.54 13.60
N GLU A 234 -5.25 -5.74 14.59
CA GLU A 234 -5.75 -4.37 14.79
C GLU A 234 -5.20 -3.34 13.80
N LEU A 235 -4.10 -3.69 13.13
CA LEU A 235 -3.42 -2.86 12.13
C LEU A 235 -3.95 -3.10 10.71
N ASP A 236 -4.92 -4.00 10.54
CA ASP A 236 -5.53 -4.30 9.25
C ASP A 236 -6.76 -3.41 9.01
N PHE A 237 -6.73 -2.59 7.95
CA PHE A 237 -7.86 -1.76 7.56
C PHE A 237 -9.06 -2.56 7.05
N ASN A 238 -8.95 -3.88 6.90
CA ASN A 238 -10.12 -4.72 6.68
C ASN A 238 -11.18 -4.58 7.80
N ARG A 239 -10.78 -4.12 8.98
CA ARG A 239 -11.67 -3.85 10.12
C ARG A 239 -12.64 -2.68 9.87
N ARG A 240 -12.39 -1.86 8.84
CA ARG A 240 -13.22 -0.73 8.44
C ARG A 240 -14.00 -0.97 7.16
N ILE A 241 -13.87 -2.14 6.53
CA ILE A 241 -14.60 -2.45 5.28
C ILE A 241 -16.10 -2.54 5.56
N VAL A 242 -16.87 -1.82 4.75
CA VAL A 242 -18.34 -1.88 4.74
C VAL A 242 -18.90 -2.55 3.47
N ALA A 243 -18.12 -2.60 2.38
CA ALA A 243 -18.44 -3.33 1.16
C ALA A 243 -17.19 -3.56 0.31
N ILE A 244 -17.23 -4.58 -0.56
CA ILE A 244 -16.23 -4.80 -1.61
C ILE A 244 -16.98 -5.00 -2.93
N TYR A 245 -16.73 -4.14 -3.91
CA TYR A 245 -17.33 -4.22 -5.23
C TYR A 245 -16.31 -4.72 -6.26
N LYS A 246 -16.79 -5.50 -7.23
CA LYS A 246 -16.03 -6.05 -8.34
C LYS A 246 -16.67 -5.60 -9.64
N PHE A 247 -15.86 -5.11 -10.58
CA PHE A 247 -16.34 -4.68 -11.88
C PHE A 247 -15.38 -5.09 -13.00
N LYS A 248 -15.89 -5.13 -14.24
CA LYS A 248 -15.07 -5.36 -15.44
C LYS A 248 -14.84 -4.04 -16.18
N ASN A 249 -13.58 -3.73 -16.48
CA ASN A 249 -13.18 -2.57 -17.27
C ASN A 249 -13.65 -2.71 -18.72
N THR A 250 -14.86 -2.23 -18.99
CA THR A 250 -15.55 -2.35 -20.27
C THR A 250 -16.30 -1.06 -20.59
N LYS A 251 -16.63 -0.85 -21.87
CA LYS A 251 -17.50 0.26 -22.27
C LYS A 251 -18.86 0.20 -21.58
N THR A 252 -19.40 -1.00 -21.33
CA THR A 252 -20.65 -1.18 -20.58
C THR A 252 -20.53 -0.66 -19.16
N PHE A 253 -19.43 -0.95 -18.47
CA PHE A 253 -19.22 -0.44 -17.12
C PHE A 253 -19.17 1.09 -17.11
N TRP A 254 -18.32 1.67 -17.95
CA TRP A 254 -18.10 3.12 -17.91
C TRP A 254 -19.25 3.93 -18.52
N GLY A 255 -19.97 3.41 -19.51
CA GLY A 255 -21.02 4.16 -20.20
C GLY A 255 -20.45 5.42 -20.87
N SER A 256 -20.94 6.60 -20.45
CA SER A 256 -20.41 7.91 -20.88
C SER A 256 -19.18 8.37 -20.09
N GLU A 257 -18.94 7.78 -18.92
CA GLU A 257 -17.74 8.05 -18.13
C GLU A 257 -16.52 7.37 -18.74
N ARG A 258 -15.34 7.73 -18.23
CA ARG A 258 -14.06 7.11 -18.60
C ARG A 258 -13.15 7.08 -17.38
N PRO A 259 -12.23 6.10 -17.29
CA PRO A 259 -11.18 6.17 -16.27
C PRO A 259 -10.34 7.44 -16.44
N ILE A 260 -9.72 7.87 -15.36
CA ILE A 260 -8.70 8.91 -15.39
C ILE A 260 -7.44 8.28 -15.99
N GLU A 261 -6.93 8.91 -17.05
CA GLU A 261 -5.71 8.48 -17.73
C GLU A 261 -4.50 8.53 -16.77
N ARG A 262 -3.51 7.67 -17.03
CA ARG A 262 -2.34 7.52 -16.15
C ARG A 262 -1.61 8.85 -15.98
N GLU A 263 -1.46 9.61 -17.04
CA GLU A 263 -0.73 10.87 -17.08
C GLU A 263 -1.42 11.96 -16.25
N ASN A 264 -2.74 11.86 -16.07
CA ASN A 264 -3.49 12.75 -15.18
C ASN A 264 -3.41 12.31 -13.72
N LEU A 265 -3.35 10.99 -13.47
CA LEU A 265 -3.11 10.48 -12.11
C LEU A 265 -1.66 10.72 -11.67
N TYR A 266 -0.71 10.62 -12.59
CA TYR A 266 0.73 10.75 -12.38
C TYR A 266 1.28 11.81 -13.33
N PRO A 267 1.20 13.10 -12.94
CA PRO A 267 1.74 14.19 -13.74
C PRO A 267 3.22 13.96 -14.08
N GLU A 268 3.61 14.20 -15.32
CA GLU A 268 5.00 14.01 -15.77
C GLU A 268 5.95 14.98 -15.08
N GLU A 269 5.56 16.25 -14.97
CA GLU A 269 6.33 17.28 -14.28
C GLU A 269 5.90 17.39 -12.82
N ASP A 270 6.67 16.82 -11.90
CA ASP A 270 6.40 16.90 -10.47
C ASP A 270 7.72 16.97 -9.69
N THR A 271 8.09 18.15 -9.21
CA THR A 271 9.34 18.38 -8.48
C THR A 271 9.45 17.51 -7.24
N MET A 272 8.35 17.28 -6.52
CA MET A 272 8.35 16.38 -5.38
C MET A 272 8.60 14.94 -5.80
N LYS A 273 8.04 14.50 -6.94
CA LYS A 273 8.35 13.19 -7.52
C LYS A 273 9.84 13.05 -7.80
N ASP A 274 10.47 14.05 -8.43
CA ASP A 274 11.91 14.01 -8.74
C ASP A 274 12.77 13.89 -7.48
N ILE A 275 12.41 14.63 -6.42
CA ILE A 275 13.08 14.52 -5.11
C ILE A 275 12.86 13.13 -4.51
N CYS A 276 11.63 12.63 -4.52
CA CYS A 276 11.27 11.33 -3.98
C CYS A 276 11.91 10.15 -4.72
N ASP A 277 12.07 10.24 -6.04
CA ASP A 277 12.73 9.22 -6.85
C ASP A 277 14.23 9.13 -6.47
N ARG A 278 14.92 10.27 -6.32
CA ARG A 278 16.31 10.29 -5.82
C ARG A 278 16.44 9.71 -4.41
N LEU A 279 15.48 10.01 -3.53
CA LEU A 279 15.45 9.45 -2.18
C LEU A 279 15.21 7.94 -2.19
N LYS A 280 14.37 7.44 -3.12
CA LYS A 280 14.05 6.02 -3.24
C LYS A 280 15.27 5.18 -3.56
N GLU A 281 16.17 5.71 -4.38
CA GLU A 281 17.47 5.09 -4.69
C GLU A 281 18.42 5.12 -3.49
N ARG A 282 18.41 6.22 -2.73
CA ARG A 282 19.41 6.52 -1.69
C ARG A 282 18.98 6.17 -0.26
N LYS A 283 17.75 5.71 -0.05
CA LYS A 283 17.17 5.44 1.30
C LYS A 283 17.93 4.41 2.13
N TYR A 284 18.92 3.73 1.56
CA TYR A 284 19.76 2.76 2.24
C TYR A 284 21.22 3.18 2.37
N ASP A 285 21.63 4.33 1.83
CA ASP A 285 23.04 4.78 1.77
C ASP A 285 23.68 4.91 3.15
N TYR A 286 22.87 5.17 4.18
CA TYR A 286 23.34 5.31 5.57
C TYR A 286 23.59 3.97 6.27
N ILE A 287 23.24 2.84 5.64
CA ILE A 287 23.38 1.51 6.22
C ILE A 287 24.77 0.97 5.89
N GLY A 288 25.69 1.09 6.83
CA GLY A 288 27.08 0.66 6.69
C GLY A 288 27.98 1.43 7.64
N ASN A 289 29.24 1.01 7.79
CA ASN A 289 30.26 1.84 8.44
C ASN A 289 30.72 2.94 7.44
N GLU A 290 31.14 4.10 7.98
CA GLU A 290 31.57 5.30 7.24
C GLU A 290 32.69 5.07 6.21
N GLU A 291 33.35 3.91 6.24
CA GLU A 291 34.27 3.43 5.21
C GLU A 291 33.50 2.60 4.16
N ASN A 292 33.04 3.25 3.09
CA ASN A 292 32.62 2.69 1.78
C ASN A 292 31.49 1.62 1.69
N SER A 293 31.07 0.98 2.79
CA SER A 293 30.07 -0.10 2.78
C SER A 293 28.61 0.36 2.55
N GLY A 294 28.33 1.66 2.70
CA GLY A 294 27.00 2.26 2.52
C GLY A 294 26.42 2.11 1.12
N ASN A 295 27.26 2.15 0.08
CA ASN A 295 26.81 1.96 -1.30
C ASN A 295 26.47 0.48 -1.58
N LEU A 296 27.31 -0.45 -1.13
CA LEU A 296 27.09 -1.88 -1.38
C LEU A 296 25.81 -2.40 -0.71
N THR A 297 25.57 -2.00 0.54
CA THR A 297 24.36 -2.44 1.26
C THR A 297 23.12 -1.88 0.60
N GLY A 298 23.12 -0.60 0.23
CA GLY A 298 22.01 0.02 -0.49
C GLY A 298 21.76 -0.62 -1.86
N THR A 299 22.82 -0.89 -2.62
CA THR A 299 22.75 -1.60 -3.89
C THR A 299 22.09 -2.97 -3.72
N PHE A 300 22.52 -3.76 -2.73
CA PHE A 300 21.93 -5.07 -2.46
C PHE A 300 20.44 -4.96 -2.10
N LEU A 301 20.07 -4.04 -1.21
CA LEU A 301 18.68 -3.88 -0.76
C LEU A 301 17.74 -3.35 -1.86
N ASN A 302 18.23 -2.48 -2.74
CA ASN A 302 17.48 -2.02 -3.91
C ASN A 302 17.22 -3.16 -4.90
N LEU A 303 18.25 -3.96 -5.22
CA LEU A 303 18.08 -5.14 -6.06
C LEU A 303 17.15 -6.18 -5.43
N TRP A 304 17.20 -6.33 -4.10
CA TRP A 304 16.29 -7.21 -3.36
C TRP A 304 14.85 -6.74 -3.47
N ASN A 305 14.59 -5.44 -3.32
CA ASN A 305 13.25 -4.87 -3.47
C ASN A 305 12.68 -5.12 -4.88
N ASN A 306 13.49 -5.00 -5.93
CA ASN A 306 13.06 -5.32 -7.30
C ASN A 306 12.58 -6.78 -7.43
N LEU A 307 13.25 -7.72 -6.75
CA LEU A 307 12.80 -9.12 -6.70
C LEU A 307 11.48 -9.27 -5.93
N GLU A 308 11.34 -8.59 -4.78
CA GLU A 308 10.11 -8.65 -3.99
C GLU A 308 8.91 -8.08 -4.75
N ASP A 309 9.09 -6.96 -5.43
CA ASP A 309 8.05 -6.25 -6.18
C ASP A 309 7.60 -7.06 -7.40
N GLU A 310 8.53 -7.67 -8.14
CA GLU A 310 8.17 -8.54 -9.27
C GLU A 310 7.36 -9.76 -8.80
N ILE A 311 7.79 -10.43 -7.71
CA ILE A 311 7.07 -11.59 -7.18
C ILE A 311 5.67 -11.17 -6.73
N ARG A 312 5.55 -10.03 -6.04
CA ARG A 312 4.25 -9.45 -5.65
C ARG A 312 3.38 -9.17 -6.86
N TYR A 313 3.94 -8.56 -7.91
CA TYR A 313 3.23 -8.24 -9.14
C TYR A 313 2.75 -9.49 -9.90
N LYS A 314 3.59 -10.53 -10.01
CA LYS A 314 3.20 -11.77 -10.70
C LYS A 314 2.14 -12.58 -9.95
N THR A 315 2.23 -12.61 -8.63
CA THR A 315 1.40 -13.49 -7.79
C THR A 315 0.19 -12.79 -7.21
N GLN A 316 0.21 -11.44 -7.19
CA GLN A 316 -0.78 -10.62 -6.52
C GLN A 316 -0.93 -11.01 -5.04
N LEU A 317 0.19 -11.38 -4.40
CA LEU A 317 0.25 -11.74 -2.98
C LEU A 317 1.17 -10.78 -2.22
N ASN A 318 0.70 -10.34 -1.04
CA ASN A 318 1.43 -9.36 -0.25
C ASN A 318 2.67 -9.91 0.47
N GLU A 319 2.74 -11.23 0.67
CA GLU A 319 3.81 -11.91 1.40
C GLU A 319 4.76 -12.60 0.41
N PHE A 320 6.03 -12.17 0.40
CA PHE A 320 7.07 -12.67 -0.50
C PHE A 320 7.12 -14.20 -0.59
N PHE A 321 7.17 -14.88 0.56
CA PHE A 321 7.38 -16.33 0.58
C PHE A 321 6.16 -17.12 0.10
N LYS A 322 4.95 -16.60 0.32
CA LYS A 322 3.73 -17.18 -0.27
C LYS A 322 3.72 -16.97 -1.77
N GLY A 323 4.08 -15.77 -2.23
CA GLY A 323 4.24 -15.47 -3.66
C GLY A 323 5.22 -16.43 -4.34
N LEU A 324 6.42 -16.57 -3.77
CA LEU A 324 7.44 -17.49 -4.29
C LEU A 324 6.93 -18.93 -4.40
N LYS A 325 6.29 -19.45 -3.33
CA LYS A 325 5.69 -20.80 -3.34
C LYS A 325 4.62 -20.98 -4.41
N VAL A 326 3.83 -19.94 -4.69
CA VAL A 326 2.83 -19.98 -5.76
C VAL A 326 3.51 -20.06 -7.13
N LEU A 327 4.59 -19.31 -7.37
CA LEU A 327 5.35 -19.38 -8.63
C LEU A 327 6.01 -20.75 -8.82
N GLU A 328 6.59 -21.31 -7.76
CA GLU A 328 7.18 -22.66 -7.76
C GLU A 328 6.13 -23.72 -8.08
N ARG A 329 5.00 -23.72 -7.37
CA ARG A 329 3.92 -24.72 -7.57
C ARG A 329 3.18 -24.53 -8.89
N GLY A 330 3.06 -23.28 -9.35
CA GLY A 330 2.47 -22.92 -10.64
C GLY A 330 3.31 -23.34 -11.84
N LYS A 331 4.49 -23.95 -11.62
CA LYS A 331 5.45 -24.39 -12.64
C LYS A 331 5.98 -23.24 -13.49
N ASP A 332 6.16 -22.06 -12.91
CA ASP A 332 7.01 -21.04 -13.55
C ASP A 332 8.45 -21.58 -13.52
N LYS A 333 8.86 -22.17 -14.65
CA LYS A 333 10.14 -22.88 -14.80
C LYS A 333 11.35 -22.01 -14.41
N LEU A 334 11.24 -20.68 -14.52
CA LEU A 334 12.31 -19.76 -14.12
C LEU A 334 12.45 -19.71 -12.59
N TYR A 335 11.34 -19.60 -11.87
CA TYR A 335 11.36 -19.54 -10.40
C TYR A 335 11.63 -20.91 -9.78
N GLU A 336 11.08 -21.98 -10.36
CA GLU A 336 11.36 -23.36 -9.93
C GLU A 336 12.88 -23.66 -10.01
N LYS A 337 13.51 -23.35 -11.15
CA LYS A 337 14.96 -23.57 -11.36
C LYS A 337 15.83 -22.73 -10.40
N ASN A 338 15.34 -21.58 -9.96
CA ASN A 338 16.10 -20.63 -9.16
C ASN A 338 15.68 -20.56 -7.69
N SER A 339 14.76 -21.42 -7.23
CA SER A 339 14.21 -21.41 -5.87
C SER A 339 15.29 -21.42 -4.79
N ASP A 340 16.27 -22.34 -4.90
CA ASP A 340 17.38 -22.44 -3.95
C ASP A 340 18.23 -21.17 -3.90
N ARG A 341 18.44 -20.50 -5.04
CA ARG A 341 19.19 -19.24 -5.12
C ARG A 341 18.41 -18.11 -4.46
N ILE A 342 17.10 -18.01 -4.75
CA ILE A 342 16.21 -17.03 -4.12
C ILE A 342 16.22 -17.21 -2.60
N TYR A 343 16.13 -18.46 -2.12
CA TYR A 343 16.17 -18.76 -0.69
C TYR A 343 17.51 -18.37 -0.05
N LYS A 344 18.64 -18.69 -0.68
CA LYS A 344 19.97 -18.32 -0.19
C LYS A 344 20.15 -16.80 -0.07
N ILE A 345 19.71 -16.05 -1.08
CA ILE A 345 19.76 -14.58 -1.06
C ILE A 345 18.85 -14.02 0.04
N ARG A 346 17.65 -14.58 0.22
CA ARG A 346 16.75 -14.19 1.31
C ARG A 346 17.39 -14.37 2.68
N VAL A 347 18.05 -15.50 2.93
CA VAL A 347 18.75 -15.77 4.19
C VAL A 347 19.87 -14.74 4.41
N PHE A 348 20.62 -14.41 3.36
CA PHE A 348 21.64 -13.38 3.41
C PHE A 348 21.05 -11.99 3.72
N ARG A 349 19.95 -11.62 3.05
CA ARG A 349 19.22 -10.37 3.32
C ARG A 349 18.80 -10.26 4.78
N ASN A 350 18.26 -11.33 5.36
CA ASN A 350 17.86 -11.31 6.78
C ASN A 350 19.08 -11.14 7.71
N LYS A 351 20.21 -11.80 7.38
CA LYS A 351 21.45 -11.60 8.14
C LYS A 351 21.92 -10.13 8.03
N LEU A 352 21.88 -9.55 6.84
CA LEU A 352 22.28 -8.17 6.58
C LEU A 352 21.41 -7.18 7.36
N VAL A 353 20.09 -7.30 7.26
CA VAL A 353 19.14 -6.40 7.92
C VAL A 353 19.20 -6.49 9.45
N HIS A 354 19.43 -7.68 10.00
CA HIS A 354 19.43 -7.88 11.46
C HIS A 354 20.82 -7.77 12.11
N ASN A 355 21.90 -7.84 11.35
CA ASN A 355 23.27 -7.80 11.85
C ASN A 355 24.25 -7.31 10.77
N THR A 356 24.09 -6.04 10.37
CA THR A 356 24.88 -5.39 9.30
C THR A 356 26.39 -5.48 9.54
N LYS A 357 26.85 -5.30 10.78
CA LYS A 357 28.29 -5.29 11.14
C LYS A 357 28.99 -6.65 11.03
N ALA A 358 28.25 -7.75 10.84
CA ALA A 358 28.79 -9.11 10.78
C ALA A 358 29.00 -9.65 9.35
N ILE A 359 28.91 -8.79 8.34
CA ILE A 359 29.07 -9.15 6.93
C ILE A 359 30.25 -8.37 6.35
N SER A 360 31.17 -9.06 5.69
CA SER A 360 32.30 -8.41 5.02
C SER A 360 31.89 -7.81 3.68
N ASP A 361 32.54 -6.73 3.24
CA ASP A 361 32.26 -6.12 1.93
C ASP A 361 32.43 -7.11 0.79
N LYS A 362 33.45 -7.98 0.87
CA LYS A 362 33.68 -9.05 -0.10
C LYS A 362 32.50 -10.03 -0.19
N ASP A 363 31.90 -10.40 0.94
CA ASP A 363 30.71 -11.25 0.94
C ASP A 363 29.52 -10.54 0.31
N LEU A 364 29.39 -9.23 0.55
CA LEU A 364 28.31 -8.39 0.04
C LEU A 364 28.43 -8.19 -1.47
N GLU A 365 29.61 -7.86 -2.00
CA GLU A 365 29.90 -7.77 -3.44
C GLU A 365 29.55 -9.09 -4.16
N ASN A 366 30.02 -10.22 -3.62
CA ASN A 366 29.70 -11.53 -4.18
C ASN A 366 28.19 -11.80 -4.23
N LYS A 367 27.45 -11.35 -3.20
CA LYS A 367 25.99 -11.52 -3.13
C LYS A 367 25.23 -10.56 -4.03
N ILE A 368 25.72 -9.35 -4.23
CA ILE A 368 25.20 -8.41 -5.23
C ILE A 368 25.32 -9.03 -6.62
N GLU A 369 26.49 -9.55 -6.99
CA GLU A 369 26.69 -10.20 -8.30
C GLU A 369 25.82 -11.45 -8.47
N GLU A 370 25.66 -12.25 -7.41
CA GLU A 370 24.73 -13.40 -7.43
C GLU A 370 23.28 -12.96 -7.66
N LEU A 371 22.86 -11.87 -7.01
CA LEU A 371 21.52 -11.31 -7.15
C LEU A 371 21.30 -10.68 -8.53
N LYS A 372 22.25 -9.90 -9.06
CA LYS A 372 22.19 -9.36 -10.42
C LYS A 372 22.02 -10.48 -11.45
N LYS A 373 22.80 -11.56 -11.33
CA LYS A 373 22.65 -12.76 -12.19
C LYS A 373 21.27 -13.38 -12.03
N LEU A 374 20.78 -13.52 -10.80
CA LEU A 374 19.45 -14.07 -10.54
C LEU A 374 18.34 -13.22 -11.18
N LEU A 375 18.39 -11.90 -11.03
CA LEU A 375 17.43 -10.98 -11.64
C LEU A 375 17.45 -11.09 -13.17
N LYS A 376 18.63 -11.18 -13.78
CA LYS A 376 18.79 -11.44 -15.24
C LYS A 376 18.15 -12.77 -15.65
N ASP A 377 18.38 -13.84 -14.88
CA ASP A 377 17.80 -15.17 -15.14
C ASP A 377 16.27 -15.17 -15.02
N LEU A 378 15.72 -14.38 -14.09
CA LEU A 378 14.29 -14.19 -13.89
C LEU A 378 13.67 -13.16 -14.86
N LYS A 379 14.48 -12.52 -15.71
CA LYS A 379 14.09 -11.43 -16.64
C LYS A 379 13.49 -10.20 -15.94
N ILE A 380 13.99 -9.91 -14.75
CA ILE A 380 13.61 -8.74 -13.97
C ILE A 380 14.53 -7.58 -14.39
N ARG A 381 13.93 -6.44 -14.76
CA ARG A 381 14.70 -5.24 -15.09
C ARG A 381 15.19 -4.58 -13.80
N PHE A 382 16.43 -4.12 -13.82
CA PHE A 382 17.02 -3.31 -12.77
C PHE A 382 18.08 -2.40 -13.39
N GLU A 383 18.36 -1.29 -12.72
CA GLU A 383 19.44 -0.39 -13.10
C GLU A 383 20.75 -0.91 -12.49
N ASP A 384 21.76 -1.11 -13.33
CA ASP A 384 23.12 -1.37 -12.87
C ASP A 384 23.67 -0.04 -12.34
N ILE A 385 23.43 0.25 -11.07
CA ILE A 385 24.12 1.33 -10.36
C ILE A 385 25.57 0.86 -10.23
N SER A 386 26.45 1.45 -11.06
CA SER A 386 27.89 1.17 -11.11
C SER A 386 28.67 2.08 -10.18
#